data_AF-A0A958AVS0-F1
#
_entry.id   AF-A0A958AVS0-F1
#
_cell.length_a   1.000
_cell.length_b   1.000
_cell.length_c   1.000
_cell.angle_alpha   90.00
_cell.angle_beta   90.00
_cell.angle_gamma   90.00
#
_symmetry.space_group_name_H-M   'P 1'
#
loop_
_entity.id
_entity.type
_entity.pdbx_description
1 polymer ?
#
loop_
_entity_poly.entity_id
_entity_poly.type
_entity_poly.pdbx_seq_one_letter_code
_entity_poly.pdbx_strand_id
1 'polypeptide(L)'
;MTVFHRKLFWVYTLLLITTLACVTNTPVAQRATVRPTRTPFPTFTNTPLPPTATPVPTDTPAPLVTETPTDTPLPPPTDTIAPTDTQVPTDTPRPTSPPAAPPPTAPPPPTNTPEPTAAPAPVDVSPLATPTNTSVPGSPPGVYRPKEIEEQANCAHLGIAGYVRDGDDDDDPRLPGVTIQVTGDEDGFRGPFLTTTDGSGEYGLVIGEFGKIPDRVEFVAQVIGEGVETEDRPEWSFDDNCNASDARQIMRIIWSKVE
;
A
#
# COMPACT_ATOMS: atom_id res chain seq x y z
N MET A 1 11.84 -50.04 -64.24
CA MET A 1 10.97 -48.90 -63.81
C MET A 1 10.10 -49.18 -62.58
N THR A 2 10.12 -50.37 -61.95
CA THR A 2 9.26 -50.74 -60.81
C THR A 2 9.85 -50.44 -59.42
N VAL A 3 11.18 -50.26 -59.31
CA VAL A 3 11.85 -49.99 -58.02
C VAL A 3 11.70 -48.54 -57.56
N PHE A 4 11.53 -47.60 -58.50
CA PHE A 4 11.43 -46.17 -58.19
C PHE A 4 10.07 -45.80 -57.58
N HIS A 5 8.99 -46.46 -57.99
CA HIS A 5 7.65 -46.23 -57.44
C HIS A 5 7.51 -46.72 -56.00
N ARG A 6 8.23 -47.78 -55.61
CA ARG A 6 8.17 -48.32 -54.24
C ARG A 6 8.83 -47.41 -53.22
N LYS A 7 9.91 -46.71 -53.59
CA LYS A 7 10.57 -45.73 -52.72
C LYS A 7 9.77 -44.43 -52.63
N LEU A 8 9.16 -43.98 -53.73
CA LEU A 8 8.34 -42.78 -53.72
C LEU A 8 7.06 -42.96 -52.89
N PHE A 9 6.44 -44.14 -52.95
CA PHE A 9 5.27 -44.47 -52.12
C PHE A 9 5.60 -44.43 -50.63
N TRP A 10 6.71 -45.05 -50.21
CA TRP A 10 7.13 -45.06 -48.80
C TRP A 10 7.44 -43.66 -48.23
N VAL A 11 8.07 -42.79 -49.03
CA VAL A 11 8.33 -41.39 -48.62
C VAL A 11 7.02 -40.62 -48.47
N TYR A 12 6.06 -40.82 -49.38
CA TYR A 12 4.76 -40.15 -49.30
C TYR A 12 3.96 -40.63 -48.09
N THR A 13 3.99 -41.93 -47.77
CA THR A 13 3.31 -42.46 -46.58
C THR A 13 3.94 -41.95 -45.29
N LEU A 14 5.27 -41.88 -45.20
CA LEU A 14 5.97 -41.31 -44.03
C LEU A 14 5.67 -39.82 -43.84
N LEU A 15 5.61 -39.05 -44.93
CA LEU A 15 5.28 -37.61 -44.90
C LEU A 15 3.82 -37.36 -44.48
N LEU A 16 2.91 -38.26 -44.86
CA LEU A 16 1.50 -38.18 -44.47
C LEU A 16 1.30 -38.55 -42.98
N ILE A 17 2.08 -39.49 -42.45
CA ILE A 17 2.03 -39.86 -41.03
C ILE A 17 2.62 -38.76 -40.14
N THR A 18 3.73 -38.12 -40.53
CA THR A 18 4.33 -37.03 -39.73
C THR A 18 3.50 -35.75 -39.72
N THR A 19 2.79 -35.42 -40.81
CA THR A 19 1.89 -34.26 -40.83
C THR A 19 0.61 -34.50 -40.02
N LEU A 20 0.12 -35.74 -39.93
CA LEU A 20 -1.07 -36.07 -39.14
C LEU A 20 -0.82 -36.05 -37.62
N ALA A 21 0.42 -36.29 -37.17
CA ALA A 21 0.80 -36.24 -35.76
C ALA A 21 0.98 -34.81 -35.19
N CYS A 22 1.09 -33.79 -36.05
CA CYS A 22 1.23 -32.39 -35.59
C CYS A 22 -0.10 -31.68 -35.31
N VAL A 23 -1.24 -32.23 -35.73
CA VAL A 23 -2.54 -31.52 -35.64
C VAL A 23 -3.33 -31.88 -34.37
N THR A 24 -2.96 -32.93 -33.63
CA THR A 24 -3.73 -33.40 -32.46
C THR A 24 -3.19 -32.93 -31.10
N ASN A 25 -2.14 -32.11 -31.06
CA ASN A 25 -1.51 -31.65 -29.81
C ASN A 25 -1.58 -30.13 -29.63
N THR A 26 -2.60 -29.47 -30.19
CA THR A 26 -3.00 -28.17 -29.67
C THR A 26 -3.61 -28.39 -28.27
N PRO A 27 -3.00 -27.87 -27.20
CA PRO A 27 -3.68 -27.82 -25.92
C PRO A 27 -4.93 -26.98 -26.15
N VAL A 28 -6.10 -27.64 -26.19
CA VAL A 28 -7.37 -26.95 -26.07
C VAL A 28 -7.26 -26.25 -24.74
N ALA A 29 -7.09 -24.92 -24.78
CA ALA A 29 -7.38 -24.08 -23.64
C ALA A 29 -8.85 -24.34 -23.31
N GLN A 30 -9.08 -25.33 -22.43
CA GLN A 30 -10.35 -25.53 -21.78
C GLN A 30 -10.58 -24.26 -20.99
N ARG A 31 -11.26 -23.32 -21.64
CA ARG A 31 -11.91 -22.22 -20.96
C ARG A 31 -12.86 -22.91 -20.01
N ALA A 32 -12.46 -22.99 -18.74
CA ALA A 32 -13.32 -23.44 -17.68
C ALA A 32 -14.50 -22.47 -17.66
N THR A 33 -15.58 -22.82 -18.36
CA THR A 33 -16.89 -22.24 -18.12
C THR A 33 -17.27 -22.76 -16.76
N VAL A 34 -16.92 -21.98 -15.73
CA VAL A 34 -17.41 -22.17 -14.37
C VAL A 34 -18.92 -22.21 -14.49
N ARG A 35 -19.48 -23.42 -14.45
CA ARG A 35 -20.92 -23.59 -14.34
C ARG A 35 -21.28 -22.93 -13.02
N PRO A 36 -22.13 -21.89 -12.98
CA PRO A 36 -22.51 -21.29 -11.71
C PRO A 36 -23.11 -22.40 -10.85
N THR A 37 -22.35 -22.82 -9.84
CA THR A 37 -22.85 -23.71 -8.80
C THR A 37 -23.99 -22.94 -8.16
N ARG A 38 -25.20 -23.51 -8.19
CA ARG A 38 -26.33 -22.95 -7.46
C ARG A 38 -25.92 -22.90 -6.00
N THR A 39 -25.54 -21.71 -5.53
CA THR A 39 -25.31 -21.45 -4.12
C THR A 39 -26.58 -21.86 -3.39
N PRO A 40 -26.52 -22.79 -2.43
CA PRO A 40 -27.71 -23.17 -1.67
C PRO A 40 -28.30 -21.91 -1.05
N PHE A 41 -29.60 -21.71 -1.25
CA PHE A 41 -30.32 -20.60 -0.65
C PHE A 41 -30.20 -20.74 0.88
N PRO A 42 -29.67 -19.75 1.60
CA PRO A 42 -29.59 -19.83 3.05
C PRO A 42 -31.00 -20.04 3.59
N THR A 43 -31.22 -21.18 4.23
CA THR A 43 -32.47 -21.46 4.92
C THR A 43 -32.40 -20.75 6.26
N PHE A 44 -32.91 -19.52 6.32
CA PHE A 44 -33.06 -18.79 7.58
C PHE A 44 -34.08 -19.53 8.44
N THR A 45 -33.56 -20.31 9.38
CA THR A 45 -34.38 -20.90 10.43
C THR A 45 -34.64 -19.80 11.45
N ASN A 46 -35.77 -19.10 11.28
CA ASN A 46 -36.31 -18.20 12.29
C ASN A 46 -36.66 -19.02 13.54
N THR A 47 -35.69 -19.17 14.44
CA THR A 47 -35.96 -19.58 15.81
C THR A 47 -36.19 -18.29 16.59
N PRO A 48 -37.45 -17.92 16.91
CA PRO A 48 -37.68 -16.79 17.80
C PRO A 48 -37.11 -17.14 19.17
N LEU A 49 -35.96 -16.56 19.50
CA LEU A 49 -35.49 -16.53 20.87
C LEU A 49 -36.51 -15.70 21.67
N PRO A 50 -36.91 -16.16 22.87
CA PRO A 50 -37.75 -15.35 23.75
C PRO A 50 -37.02 -14.03 24.04
N PRO A 51 -37.75 -12.90 24.17
CA PRO A 51 -37.13 -11.62 24.46
C PRO A 51 -36.36 -11.72 25.77
N THR A 52 -35.04 -11.58 25.67
CA THR A 52 -34.17 -11.39 26.83
C THR A 52 -34.66 -10.15 27.57
N ALA A 53 -34.94 -10.29 28.86
CA ALA A 53 -35.41 -9.19 29.68
C ALA A 53 -34.44 -8.01 29.57
N THR A 54 -34.94 -6.88 29.03
CA THR A 54 -34.19 -5.63 28.95
C THR A 54 -33.76 -5.25 30.36
N PRO A 55 -32.45 -5.06 30.63
CA PRO A 55 -32.01 -4.61 31.94
C PRO A 55 -32.66 -3.27 32.25
N VAL A 56 -33.18 -3.14 33.47
CA VAL A 56 -33.72 -1.87 33.97
C VAL A 56 -32.56 -0.88 34.00
N PRO A 57 -32.69 0.32 33.38
CA PRO A 57 -31.64 1.32 33.43
C PRO A 57 -31.31 1.60 34.90
N THR A 58 -30.05 1.42 35.26
CA THR A 58 -29.55 1.76 36.59
C THR A 58 -29.49 3.28 36.68
N ASP A 59 -30.00 3.86 37.77
CA ASP A 59 -29.97 5.30 37.99
C ASP A 59 -28.52 5.81 37.88
N THR A 60 -28.27 6.60 36.83
CA THR A 60 -27.00 7.30 36.65
C THR A 60 -26.81 8.26 37.82
N PRO A 61 -25.70 8.18 38.58
CA PRO A 61 -25.46 9.10 39.67
C PRO A 61 -25.48 10.55 39.16
N ALA A 62 -26.10 11.44 39.92
CA ALA A 62 -26.13 12.86 39.61
C ALA A 62 -24.70 13.39 39.44
N PRO A 63 -24.45 14.27 38.45
CA PRO A 63 -23.13 14.83 38.22
C PRO A 63 -22.62 15.51 39.50
N LEU A 64 -21.40 15.15 39.90
CA LEU A 64 -20.70 15.81 41.00
C LEU A 64 -20.61 17.30 40.67
N VAL A 65 -20.97 18.15 41.63
CA VAL A 65 -20.87 19.61 41.49
C VAL A 65 -19.41 19.96 41.24
N THR A 66 -19.09 20.29 40.00
CA THR A 66 -17.77 20.80 39.63
C THR A 66 -17.60 22.17 40.29
N GLU A 67 -16.61 22.27 41.17
CA GLU A 67 -16.19 23.54 41.78
C GLU A 67 -16.04 24.61 40.68
N THR A 68 -16.70 25.74 40.86
CA THR A 68 -16.56 26.89 39.97
C THR A 68 -15.07 27.28 39.88
N PRO A 69 -14.52 27.46 38.67
CA PRO A 69 -13.11 27.83 38.52
C PRO A 69 -12.85 29.13 39.28
N THR A 70 -11.84 29.10 40.15
CA THR A 70 -11.36 30.29 40.85
C THR A 70 -10.75 31.23 39.82
N ASP A 71 -11.19 32.49 39.80
CA ASP A 71 -10.65 33.54 38.94
C ASP A 71 -9.13 33.60 39.12
N THR A 72 -8.41 33.15 38.09
CA THR A 72 -6.96 33.28 38.03
C THR A 72 -6.66 34.74 37.68
N PRO A 73 -5.84 35.46 38.47
CA PRO A 73 -5.54 36.86 38.19
C PRO A 73 -4.95 37.00 36.79
N LEU A 74 -5.59 37.84 35.98
CA LEU A 74 -5.12 38.15 34.63
C LEU A 74 -3.73 38.81 34.75
N PRO A 75 -2.70 38.31 34.02
CA PRO A 75 -1.40 38.96 34.04
C PRO A 75 -1.52 40.42 33.57
N PRO A 76 -0.70 41.34 34.10
CA PRO A 76 -0.69 42.73 33.65
C PRO A 76 -0.39 42.77 32.15
N PRO A 77 -0.96 43.75 31.41
CA PRO A 77 -0.69 43.90 29.99
C PRO A 77 0.82 44.09 29.78
N THR A 78 1.42 43.17 29.02
CA THR A 78 2.80 43.31 28.57
C THR A 78 2.86 44.45 27.55
N ASP A 79 3.75 45.41 27.75
CA ASP A 79 3.96 46.50 26.80
C ASP A 79 4.33 45.92 25.43
N THR A 80 3.40 46.07 24.48
CA THR A 80 3.63 45.72 23.07
C THR A 80 4.77 46.58 22.54
N ILE A 81 5.89 45.96 22.22
CA ILE A 81 7.04 46.62 21.59
C ILE A 81 6.54 47.35 20.33
N ALA A 82 6.81 48.64 20.23
CA ALA A 82 6.43 49.44 19.07
C ALA A 82 6.99 48.80 17.78
N PRO A 83 6.23 48.78 16.68
CA PRO A 83 6.71 48.22 15.43
C PRO A 83 8.02 48.89 15.02
N THR A 84 9.05 48.08 14.82
CA THR A 84 10.34 48.54 14.28
C THR A 84 10.10 49.01 12.84
N ASP A 85 10.57 50.21 12.51
CA ASP A 85 10.44 50.78 11.17
C ASP A 85 10.87 49.76 10.10
N THR A 86 9.91 49.38 9.26
CA THR A 86 10.16 48.54 8.10
C THR A 86 11.12 49.28 7.18
N GLN A 87 12.34 48.74 7.02
CA GLN A 87 13.32 49.34 6.12
C GLN A 87 12.73 49.53 4.73
N VAL A 88 12.89 50.73 4.19
CA VAL A 88 12.46 51.08 2.83
C VAL A 88 13.16 50.13 1.85
N PRO A 89 12.43 49.52 0.89
CA PRO A 89 13.03 48.63 -0.10
C PRO A 89 14.19 49.34 -0.80
N THR A 90 15.38 48.74 -0.74
CA THR A 90 16.53 49.21 -1.51
C THR A 90 16.28 48.91 -2.99
N ASP A 91 16.54 49.88 -3.87
CA ASP A 91 16.35 49.74 -5.31
C ASP A 91 17.03 48.47 -5.83
N THR A 92 16.23 47.57 -6.40
CA THR A 92 16.73 46.35 -7.03
C THR A 92 17.62 46.74 -8.21
N PRO A 93 18.90 46.33 -8.23
CA PRO A 93 19.80 46.67 -9.33
C PRO A 93 19.23 46.14 -10.65
N ARG A 94 19.26 47.00 -11.68
CA ARG A 94 18.80 46.65 -13.03
C ARG A 94 19.58 45.42 -13.53
N PRO A 95 18.92 44.42 -14.13
CA PRO A 95 19.59 43.26 -14.69
C PRO A 95 20.68 43.72 -15.67
N THR A 96 21.92 43.30 -15.41
CA THR A 96 23.03 43.53 -16.33
C THR A 96 22.87 42.56 -17.49
N SER A 97 22.97 43.05 -18.73
CA SER A 97 22.85 42.22 -19.92
C SER A 97 23.79 41.01 -19.83
N PRO A 98 23.31 39.78 -20.11
CA PRO A 98 24.15 38.60 -20.06
C PRO A 98 25.35 38.77 -20.99
N PRO A 99 26.57 38.38 -20.54
CA PRO A 99 27.75 38.39 -21.39
C PRO A 99 27.50 37.62 -22.69
N ALA A 100 28.07 38.10 -23.79
CA ALA A 100 28.00 37.41 -25.06
C ALA A 100 28.49 35.97 -24.89
N ALA A 101 27.72 35.01 -25.44
CA ALA A 101 28.05 33.60 -25.34
C ALA A 101 29.46 33.35 -25.91
N PRO A 102 30.34 32.64 -25.20
CA PRO A 102 31.67 32.32 -25.70
C PRO A 102 31.56 31.49 -26.99
N PRO A 103 32.54 31.60 -27.90
CA PRO A 103 32.56 30.79 -29.10
C PRO A 103 32.58 29.30 -28.74
N PRO A 104 31.95 28.44 -29.57
CA PRO A 104 31.90 27.01 -29.32
C PRO A 104 33.33 26.46 -29.19
N THR A 105 33.60 25.84 -28.04
CA THR A 105 34.87 25.15 -27.79
C THR A 105 34.93 23.92 -28.68
N ALA A 106 36.08 23.68 -29.31
CA ALA A 106 36.27 22.49 -30.15
C ALA A 106 35.97 21.21 -29.34
N PRO A 107 35.35 20.19 -29.95
CA PRO A 107 35.07 18.94 -29.27
C PRO A 107 36.37 18.34 -28.70
N PRO A 108 36.39 17.87 -27.46
CA PRO A 108 37.55 17.20 -26.92
C PRO A 108 37.88 15.94 -27.74
N PRO A 109 39.17 15.58 -27.87
CA PRO A 109 39.54 14.33 -28.52
C PRO A 109 38.89 13.13 -27.80
N PRO A 110 38.59 12.03 -28.50
CA PRO A 110 37.98 10.87 -27.90
C PRO A 110 38.87 10.34 -26.77
N THR A 111 38.34 10.34 -25.55
CA THR A 111 38.97 9.71 -24.39
C THR A 111 38.86 8.20 -24.51
N ASN A 112 39.95 7.50 -24.24
CA ASN A 112 39.97 6.03 -24.19
C ASN A 112 38.90 5.54 -23.22
N THR A 113 38.06 4.61 -23.69
CA THR A 113 37.09 3.89 -22.86
C THR A 113 37.83 3.23 -21.70
N PRO A 114 37.47 3.52 -20.43
CA PRO A 114 38.11 2.88 -19.30
C PRO A 114 37.88 1.37 -19.37
N GLU A 115 38.94 0.61 -19.04
CA GLU A 115 38.88 -0.83 -18.91
C GLU A 115 37.84 -1.21 -17.83
N PRO A 116 37.02 -2.25 -18.05
CA PRO A 116 35.97 -2.62 -17.11
C PRO A 116 36.57 -2.97 -15.74
N THR A 117 36.29 -2.13 -14.76
CA THR A 117 36.58 -2.40 -13.35
C THR A 117 35.86 -3.67 -12.94
N ALA A 118 36.59 -4.64 -12.37
CA ALA A 118 36.03 -5.87 -11.86
C ALA A 118 34.84 -5.57 -10.94
N ALA A 119 33.72 -6.27 -11.17
CA ALA A 119 32.53 -6.14 -10.34
C ALA A 119 32.91 -6.37 -8.87
N PRO A 120 32.50 -5.48 -7.95
CA PRO A 120 32.76 -5.68 -6.54
C PRO A 120 32.19 -7.03 -6.10
N ALA A 121 32.94 -7.74 -5.25
CA ALA A 121 32.46 -8.97 -4.63
C ALA A 121 31.11 -8.70 -3.94
N PRO A 122 30.16 -9.65 -3.96
CA PRO A 122 28.88 -9.49 -3.28
C PRO A 122 29.14 -9.13 -1.81
N VAL A 123 28.64 -7.96 -1.41
CA VAL A 123 28.69 -7.54 -0.01
C VAL A 123 27.75 -8.45 0.74
N ASP A 124 28.26 -9.18 1.73
CA ASP A 124 27.47 -10.03 2.59
C ASP A 124 26.44 -9.14 3.29
N VAL A 125 25.18 -9.25 2.88
CA VAL A 125 24.08 -8.49 3.48
C VAL A 125 23.91 -9.01 4.90
N SER A 126 24.43 -8.24 5.85
CA SER A 126 24.22 -8.47 7.28
C SER A 126 22.74 -8.76 7.51
N PRO A 127 22.38 -9.82 8.27
CA PRO A 127 20.98 -10.20 8.45
C PRO A 127 20.18 -9.00 8.92
N LEU A 128 19.12 -8.70 8.17
CA LEU A 128 18.15 -7.65 8.45
C LEU A 128 17.71 -7.81 9.91
N ALA A 129 17.84 -6.73 10.68
CA ALA A 129 17.60 -6.75 12.12
C ALA A 129 16.27 -7.45 12.44
N THR A 130 16.32 -8.45 13.33
CA THR A 130 15.11 -9.08 13.85
C THR A 130 14.24 -8.01 14.47
N PRO A 131 12.97 -7.87 14.05
CA PRO A 131 12.11 -6.80 14.55
C PRO A 131 11.95 -6.94 16.05
N THR A 132 12.37 -5.89 16.77
CA THR A 132 12.17 -5.80 18.21
C THR A 132 10.73 -5.34 18.43
N ASN A 133 9.93 -6.14 19.14
CA ASN A 133 8.58 -5.80 19.59
C ASN A 133 8.66 -4.62 20.58
N THR A 134 8.86 -3.41 20.07
CA THR A 134 8.63 -2.18 20.83
C THR A 134 7.14 -2.06 21.07
N SER A 135 6.71 -1.81 22.31
CA SER A 135 5.30 -1.54 22.63
C SER A 135 4.83 -0.36 21.79
N VAL A 136 4.04 -0.66 20.76
CA VAL A 136 3.50 0.31 19.83
C VAL A 136 2.52 1.21 20.59
N PRO A 137 2.54 2.55 20.40
CA PRO A 137 1.51 3.44 20.93
C PRO A 137 0.12 2.87 20.57
N GLY A 138 -0.63 2.47 21.60
CA GLY A 138 -1.79 1.62 21.43
C GLY A 138 -2.89 2.33 20.65
N SER A 139 -3.34 1.71 19.56
CA SER A 139 -4.62 2.06 18.94
C SER A 139 -5.74 2.06 19.99
N PRO A 140 -6.75 2.93 19.86
CA PRO A 140 -7.95 2.86 20.67
C PRO A 140 -8.52 1.42 20.69
N PRO A 141 -8.87 0.86 21.85
CA PRO A 141 -9.46 -0.48 21.93
C PRO A 141 -10.74 -0.58 21.10
N GLY A 142 -10.95 -1.72 20.46
CA GLY A 142 -12.12 -1.99 19.64
C GLY A 142 -11.85 -2.97 18.51
N VAL A 143 -12.90 -3.27 17.76
CA VAL A 143 -12.83 -4.13 16.58
C VAL A 143 -12.69 -3.25 15.36
N TYR A 144 -11.75 -3.57 14.47
CA TYR A 144 -11.52 -2.83 13.23
C TYR A 144 -11.75 -3.73 12.03
N ARG A 145 -12.39 -3.20 10.99
CA ARG A 145 -12.57 -3.87 9.71
C ARG A 145 -12.26 -2.95 8.53
N PRO A 146 -11.73 -3.48 7.42
CA PRO A 146 -11.56 -2.72 6.20
C PRO A 146 -12.94 -2.50 5.55
N LYS A 147 -13.31 -1.24 5.33
CA LYS A 147 -14.56 -0.84 4.65
C LYS A 147 -14.37 -0.74 3.14
N GLU A 148 -13.26 -0.16 2.73
CA GLU A 148 -12.95 0.11 1.32
C GLU A 148 -11.48 -0.18 1.04
N ILE A 149 -11.21 -0.83 -0.08
CA ILE A 149 -9.88 -1.21 -0.54
C ILE A 149 -9.78 -0.78 -1.99
N GLU A 150 -8.92 0.20 -2.27
CA GLU A 150 -8.69 0.72 -3.62
C GLU A 150 -7.22 0.58 -3.99
N GLU A 151 -6.96 0.15 -5.21
CA GLU A 151 -5.62 0.06 -5.76
C GLU A 151 -5.29 1.32 -6.54
N GLN A 152 -4.12 1.90 -6.28
CA GLN A 152 -3.66 3.10 -6.98
C GLN A 152 -2.31 2.86 -7.64
N ALA A 153 -2.20 3.34 -8.88
CA ALA A 153 -0.96 3.32 -9.63
C ALA A 153 0.03 4.35 -9.09
N ASN A 154 1.23 3.90 -8.73
CA ASN A 154 2.35 4.72 -8.29
C ASN A 154 3.67 4.09 -8.75
N CYS A 155 4.27 4.64 -9.79
CA CYS A 155 5.49 4.09 -10.38
C CYS A 155 6.78 4.47 -9.64
N ALA A 156 6.69 5.12 -8.48
CA ALA A 156 7.84 5.51 -7.69
C ALA A 156 7.96 4.66 -6.42
N HIS A 157 6.85 4.43 -5.73
CA HIS A 157 6.83 3.85 -4.40
C HIS A 157 5.76 2.79 -4.23
N LEU A 158 6.11 1.80 -3.42
CA LEU A 158 5.23 0.79 -2.88
C LEU A 158 4.73 1.23 -1.51
N GLY A 159 3.46 1.05 -1.22
CA GLY A 159 2.97 1.43 0.10
C GLY A 159 1.50 1.20 0.36
N ILE A 160 1.09 1.66 1.53
CA ILE A 160 -0.32 1.78 1.89
C ILE A 160 -0.65 3.22 2.28
N ALA A 161 -1.90 3.60 2.09
CA ALA A 161 -2.43 4.87 2.55
C ALA A 161 -3.91 4.72 2.95
N GLY A 162 -4.47 5.70 3.62
CA GLY A 162 -5.88 5.68 3.96
C GLY A 162 -6.22 6.52 5.17
N TYR A 163 -7.35 6.18 5.79
CA TYR A 163 -7.76 6.74 7.06
C TYR A 163 -8.61 5.74 7.85
N VAL A 164 -8.83 6.04 9.12
CA VAL A 164 -9.63 5.21 10.03
C VAL A 164 -10.83 6.02 10.53
N ARG A 165 -12.02 5.41 10.61
CA ARG A 165 -13.27 6.01 11.12
C ARG A 165 -13.73 5.39 12.43
N ASP A 166 -14.40 6.17 13.27
CA ASP A 166 -15.05 5.75 14.52
C ASP A 166 -16.49 5.28 14.27
N GLY A 167 -16.64 4.30 13.38
CA GLY A 167 -17.93 3.78 12.96
C GLY A 167 -17.97 3.39 11.48
N ASP A 168 -19.13 2.88 11.08
CA ASP A 168 -19.38 2.33 9.74
C ASP A 168 -19.97 3.35 8.76
N ASP A 169 -20.50 4.47 9.22
CA ASP A 169 -21.11 5.48 8.37
C ASP A 169 -20.04 6.37 7.72
N ASP A 170 -20.31 6.89 6.52
CA ASP A 170 -19.31 7.70 5.80
C ASP A 170 -19.06 9.07 6.44
N ASP A 171 -20.01 9.51 7.27
CA ASP A 171 -19.99 10.77 8.02
C ASP A 171 -19.36 10.61 9.42
N ASP A 172 -18.98 9.39 9.83
CA ASP A 172 -18.36 9.15 11.13
C ASP A 172 -17.00 9.83 11.25
N PRO A 173 -16.66 10.34 12.46
CA PRO A 173 -15.42 11.06 12.67
C PRO A 173 -14.22 10.14 12.42
N ARG A 174 -13.13 10.74 11.93
CA ARG A 174 -11.89 10.01 11.72
C ARG A 174 -11.12 9.83 13.03
N LEU A 175 -10.49 8.67 13.19
CA LEU A 175 -9.78 8.27 14.41
C LEU A 175 -8.27 8.52 14.31
N PRO A 176 -7.72 9.47 15.09
CA PRO A 176 -6.28 9.63 15.22
C PRO A 176 -5.66 8.55 16.13
N GLY A 177 -4.34 8.34 16.02
CA GLY A 177 -3.60 7.45 16.93
C GLY A 177 -3.82 5.96 16.71
N VAL A 178 -4.42 5.55 15.59
CA VAL A 178 -4.61 4.14 15.22
C VAL A 178 -3.36 3.65 14.50
N THR A 179 -2.74 2.58 14.98
CA THR A 179 -1.55 1.97 14.37
C THR A 179 -1.91 0.81 13.44
N ILE A 180 -1.44 0.92 12.20
CA ILE A 180 -1.56 -0.08 11.16
C ILE A 180 -0.21 -0.80 11.02
N GLN A 181 -0.25 -2.12 10.99
CA GLN A 181 0.87 -3.00 10.73
C GLN A 181 0.72 -3.63 9.35
N VAL A 182 1.81 -3.63 8.59
CA VAL A 182 1.95 -4.38 7.34
C VAL A 182 3.05 -5.42 7.46
N THR A 183 2.77 -6.65 7.03
CA THR A 183 3.74 -7.75 6.95
C THR A 183 3.75 -8.32 5.54
N GLY A 184 4.94 -8.61 5.00
CA GLY A 184 5.09 -9.34 3.74
C GLY A 184 5.53 -10.79 3.97
N ASP A 185 5.51 -11.60 2.92
CA ASP A 185 5.93 -13.01 2.94
C ASP A 185 7.38 -13.25 2.45
N GLU A 186 7.92 -12.34 1.63
CA GLU A 186 9.24 -12.45 1.00
C GLU A 186 10.40 -11.85 1.82
N ASP A 187 11.61 -12.41 1.62
CA ASP A 187 12.83 -11.94 2.27
C ASP A 187 13.16 -10.50 1.89
N GLY A 188 13.49 -9.67 2.89
CA GLY A 188 13.64 -8.22 2.73
C GLY A 188 12.34 -7.42 2.87
N PHE A 189 11.18 -8.07 2.76
CA PHE A 189 9.85 -7.46 2.87
C PHE A 189 8.95 -8.09 3.96
N ARG A 190 9.49 -8.97 4.81
CA ARG A 190 8.72 -9.63 5.88
C ARG A 190 8.04 -8.67 6.88
N GLY A 191 8.51 -7.43 6.98
CA GLY A 191 8.02 -6.46 7.97
C GLY A 191 8.43 -6.84 9.41
N PRO A 192 7.77 -6.28 10.42
CA PRO A 192 6.60 -5.40 10.32
C PRO A 192 6.98 -3.99 9.90
N PHE A 193 6.17 -3.43 9.02
CA PHE A 193 6.15 -2.01 8.72
C PHE A 193 4.98 -1.38 9.48
N LEU A 194 5.24 -0.29 10.20
CA LEU A 194 4.26 0.34 11.08
C LEU A 194 4.00 1.78 10.62
N THR A 195 2.74 2.20 10.70
CA THR A 195 2.34 3.60 10.57
C THR A 195 1.18 3.88 11.52
N THR A 196 1.00 5.14 11.92
CA THR A 196 -0.06 5.55 12.85
C THR A 196 -0.84 6.68 12.22
N THR A 197 -2.15 6.70 12.40
CA THR A 197 -2.98 7.81 11.93
C THR A 197 -2.62 9.11 12.63
N ASP A 198 -2.53 10.19 11.85
CA ASP A 198 -2.27 11.52 12.36
C ASP A 198 -3.51 12.14 13.03
N GLY A 199 -3.43 13.42 13.40
CA GLY A 199 -4.54 14.14 14.05
C GLY A 199 -5.81 14.25 13.21
N SER A 200 -5.75 14.00 11.90
CA SER A 200 -6.90 13.95 10.98
C SER A 200 -7.43 12.53 10.74
N GLY A 201 -6.79 11.53 11.35
CA GLY A 201 -7.10 10.12 11.16
C GLY A 201 -6.57 9.53 9.85
N GLU A 202 -5.73 10.27 9.11
CA GLU A 202 -5.09 9.80 7.87
C GLU A 202 -3.76 9.11 8.17
N TYR A 203 -3.37 8.15 7.33
CA TYR A 203 -2.07 7.50 7.39
C TYR A 203 -1.48 7.25 6.00
N GLY A 204 -0.16 7.11 5.97
CA GLY A 204 0.61 6.70 4.79
C GLY A 204 1.86 5.96 5.21
N LEU A 205 2.27 4.99 4.41
CA LEU A 205 3.45 4.16 4.67
C LEU A 205 4.08 3.73 3.35
N VAL A 206 5.33 4.15 3.13
CA VAL A 206 6.15 3.64 2.04
C VAL A 206 6.87 2.38 2.54
N ILE A 207 6.65 1.27 1.84
CA ILE A 207 7.24 -0.04 2.15
C ILE A 207 8.53 -0.25 1.35
N GLY A 208 8.59 0.26 0.12
CA GLY A 208 9.73 0.08 -0.76
C GLY A 208 9.70 0.98 -1.99
N GLU A 209 10.78 0.94 -2.75
CA GLU A 209 10.89 1.62 -4.04
C GLU A 209 10.50 0.67 -5.18
N PHE A 210 9.84 1.23 -6.19
CA PHE A 210 9.47 0.48 -7.38
C PHE A 210 10.72 -0.03 -8.12
N GLY A 211 10.67 -1.26 -8.64
CA GLY A 211 11.80 -1.92 -9.31
C GLY A 211 12.92 -2.42 -8.38
N LYS A 212 12.73 -2.33 -7.06
CA LYS A 212 13.62 -2.91 -6.02
C LYS A 212 12.99 -4.09 -5.28
N ILE A 213 11.74 -4.40 -5.60
CA ILE A 213 10.95 -5.45 -4.95
C ILE A 213 11.02 -6.70 -5.83
N PRO A 214 11.06 -7.91 -5.26
CA PRO A 214 10.91 -9.15 -6.01
C PRO A 214 9.66 -9.13 -6.91
N ASP A 215 9.66 -9.97 -7.94
CA ASP A 215 8.59 -10.05 -8.95
C ASP A 215 7.18 -10.22 -8.34
N ARG A 216 7.09 -10.81 -7.14
CA ARG A 216 5.84 -10.95 -6.39
C ARG A 216 6.12 -10.99 -4.90
N VAL A 217 5.45 -10.12 -4.15
CA VAL A 217 5.42 -10.13 -2.68
C VAL A 217 3.96 -9.99 -2.26
N GLU A 218 3.52 -10.85 -1.36
CA GLU A 218 2.19 -10.78 -0.75
C GLU A 218 2.27 -10.04 0.59
N PHE A 219 1.43 -9.02 0.75
CA PHE A 219 1.36 -8.20 1.94
C PHE A 219 0.01 -8.36 2.63
N VAL A 220 0.03 -8.25 3.95
CA VAL A 220 -1.14 -8.31 4.82
C VAL A 220 -1.13 -7.07 5.71
N ALA A 221 -2.28 -6.36 5.80
CA ALA A 221 -2.46 -5.23 6.70
C ALA A 221 -3.42 -5.57 7.85
N GLN A 222 -3.15 -5.04 9.03
CA GLN A 222 -4.02 -5.17 10.21
C GLN A 222 -3.86 -3.97 11.15
N VAL A 223 -4.89 -3.69 11.95
CA VAL A 223 -4.81 -2.71 13.04
C VAL A 223 -4.29 -3.39 14.29
N ILE A 224 -3.36 -2.77 15.01
CA ILE A 224 -2.75 -3.34 16.22
C ILE A 224 -2.83 -2.39 17.41
N GLY A 225 -2.99 -2.94 18.60
CA GLY A 225 -3.07 -2.19 19.86
C GLY A 225 -3.50 -3.08 21.02
N GLU A 226 -3.44 -2.54 22.23
CA GLU A 226 -4.00 -3.24 23.40
C GLU A 226 -5.54 -3.23 23.31
N GLY A 227 -6.18 -4.39 23.44
CA GLY A 227 -7.64 -4.51 23.31
C GLY A 227 -8.16 -4.25 21.90
N VAL A 228 -7.30 -4.40 20.87
CA VAL A 228 -7.67 -4.28 19.47
C VAL A 228 -7.84 -5.66 18.83
N GLU A 229 -8.93 -5.80 18.08
CA GLU A 229 -9.18 -6.95 17.20
C GLU A 229 -9.34 -6.45 15.76
N THR A 230 -8.88 -7.24 14.79
CA THR A 230 -9.05 -6.96 13.36
C THR A 230 -9.86 -8.10 12.73
N GLU A 231 -11.07 -7.82 12.25
CA GLU A 231 -12.00 -8.84 11.73
C GLU A 231 -11.59 -9.39 10.37
N ASP A 232 -11.02 -8.55 9.49
CA ASP A 232 -10.50 -8.95 8.18
C ASP A 232 -9.15 -8.28 7.93
N ARG A 233 -8.21 -9.03 7.33
CA ARG A 233 -6.87 -8.54 7.03
C ARG A 233 -6.71 -8.44 5.51
N PRO A 234 -6.76 -7.23 4.92
CA PRO A 234 -6.55 -7.05 3.49
C PRO A 234 -5.23 -7.66 3.07
N GLU A 235 -5.31 -8.55 2.09
CA GLU A 235 -4.15 -9.18 1.44
C GLU A 235 -4.00 -8.62 0.03
N TRP A 236 -2.77 -8.31 -0.38
CA TRP A 236 -2.51 -7.85 -1.73
C TRP A 236 -1.12 -8.19 -2.22
N SER A 237 -0.96 -8.25 -3.53
CA SER A 237 0.34 -8.44 -4.19
C SER A 237 0.61 -7.30 -5.15
N PHE A 238 1.88 -7.05 -5.40
CA PHE A 238 2.32 -6.07 -6.38
C PHE A 238 3.05 -6.74 -7.53
N ASP A 239 2.83 -6.20 -8.73
CA ASP A 239 3.58 -6.54 -9.93
C ASP A 239 4.59 -5.43 -10.25
N ASP A 240 5.76 -5.81 -10.78
CA ASP A 240 6.86 -4.91 -11.12
C ASP A 240 6.63 -4.09 -12.41
N ASN A 241 5.40 -4.03 -12.91
CA ASN A 241 5.06 -3.40 -14.19
C ASN A 241 4.21 -2.12 -14.02
N CYS A 242 4.87 -0.97 -14.04
CA CYS A 242 4.26 0.36 -13.97
C CYS A 242 3.42 0.69 -15.21
N ASN A 243 3.68 0.05 -16.35
CA ASN A 243 2.96 0.33 -17.60
C ASN A 243 1.69 -0.52 -17.73
N ALA A 244 1.46 -1.45 -16.81
CA ALA A 244 0.24 -2.24 -16.80
C ALA A 244 -0.94 -1.32 -16.43
N SER A 245 -2.06 -1.43 -17.13
CA SER A 245 -3.27 -0.67 -16.81
C SER A 245 -3.83 -0.98 -15.41
N ASP A 246 -3.36 -2.08 -14.84
CA ASP A 246 -3.63 -2.62 -13.51
C ASP A 246 -2.38 -2.50 -12.61
N ALA A 247 -1.54 -1.50 -12.83
CA ALA A 247 -0.46 -1.13 -11.93
C ALA A 247 -1.01 -0.86 -10.51
N ARG A 248 -0.73 -1.79 -9.59
CA ARG A 248 -1.05 -1.71 -8.16
C ARG A 248 0.26 -1.38 -7.46
N GLN A 249 0.42 -0.21 -6.86
CA GLN A 249 1.62 0.07 -6.05
C GLN A 249 1.29 0.73 -4.72
N ILE A 250 0.20 1.50 -4.65
CA ILE A 250 -0.35 1.97 -3.38
C ILE A 250 -1.66 1.25 -3.14
N MET A 251 -1.76 0.59 -1.99
CA MET A 251 -3.03 0.07 -1.50
C MET A 251 -3.68 1.10 -0.58
N ARG A 252 -4.81 1.65 -1.00
CA ARG A 252 -5.61 2.55 -0.18
C ARG A 252 -6.63 1.74 0.61
N ILE A 253 -6.54 1.76 1.94
CA ILE A 253 -7.43 1.01 2.83
C ILE A 253 -8.14 2.00 3.75
N ILE A 254 -9.47 1.97 3.75
CA ILE A 254 -10.28 2.71 4.73
C ILE A 254 -10.72 1.73 5.79
N TRP A 255 -10.35 1.98 7.04
CA TRP A 255 -10.77 1.17 8.17
C TRP A 255 -11.94 1.82 8.89
N SER A 256 -12.83 0.99 9.42
CA SER A 256 -13.92 1.39 10.32
C SER A 256 -13.77 0.63 11.63
N LYS A 257 -13.93 1.34 12.75
CA LYS A 257 -14.10 0.75 14.07
C LYS A 257 -15.56 0.30 14.23
N VAL A 258 -15.77 -0.95 14.58
CA VAL A 258 -17.09 -1.55 14.84
C VAL A 258 -17.35 -1.48 16.35
N GLU A 259 -18.56 -1.03 16.72
CA GLU A 259 -19.04 -1.01 18.11
C GLU A 259 -19.41 -2.40 18.63
#